data_AF-A0A9P0LXA4-F1
#
_entry.id   AF-A0A9P0LXA4-F1
#
_cell.length_a   1.000
_cell.length_b   1.000
_cell.length_c   1.000
_cell.angle_alpha   90.00
_cell.angle_beta   90.00
_cell.angle_gamma   90.00
#
_symmetry.space_group_name_H-M   'P 1'
#
loop_
_entity.id
_entity.type
_entity.pdbx_description
1 polymer ?
#
loop_
_entity_poly.entity_id
_entity_poly.type
_entity_poly.pdbx_seq_one_letter_code
_entity_poly.pdbx_strand_id
1 'polypeptide(L)'
;MEVQLPNVPAKEIVGIQDARTLFSHTHTWLKRARLYYTLRDFPIQYVNIILELSELYRVQSFYEKDIDSQYGIQRKRYEALETLSNILKEVRPNCYAAVNLEIIREILEVQMEMMQLNLKKIYGPKEDLTYSGEADLRKRMDTVADIHNRIESLCVETGSSQAEQDAQNTEFDEKFYRYVKKAEAMERERICEQVLEKNDVKLRTKSKTPKQMELEKKDCEEKEDRNGEGEGQPPITSPIM
;
A
#
# COMPACT_ATOMS: atom_id res chain seq x y z
N MET A 1 4.58 -37.37 -9.58
CA MET A 1 5.79 -36.54 -9.71
C MET A 1 6.46 -36.51 -8.35
N GLU A 2 7.65 -37.08 -8.22
CA GLU A 2 8.47 -36.85 -7.03
C GLU A 2 8.95 -35.40 -7.09
N VAL A 3 8.44 -34.56 -6.20
CA VAL A 3 8.92 -33.19 -6.04
C VAL A 3 10.23 -33.27 -5.25
N GLN A 4 11.35 -33.26 -5.95
CA GLN A 4 12.64 -33.09 -5.30
C GLN A 4 12.67 -31.70 -4.66
N LEU A 5 12.72 -31.67 -3.33
CA LEU A 5 12.76 -30.42 -2.58
C LEU A 5 14.06 -29.68 -2.93
N PRO A 6 14.00 -28.36 -3.19
CA PRO A 6 15.20 -27.58 -3.45
C PRO A 6 16.14 -27.65 -2.24
N ASN A 7 17.41 -27.96 -2.47
CA ASN A 7 18.42 -27.88 -1.42
C ASN A 7 18.70 -26.39 -1.14
N VAL A 8 18.01 -25.84 -0.14
CA VAL A 8 18.25 -24.48 0.34
C VAL A 8 19.56 -24.47 1.13
N PRO A 9 20.50 -23.55 0.86
CA PRO A 9 21.71 -23.43 1.67
C PRO A 9 21.35 -23.11 3.12
N ALA A 10 21.32 -24.12 3.99
CA ALA A 10 21.02 -23.99 5.43
C ALA A 10 22.28 -23.68 6.27
N LYS A 11 23.35 -23.21 5.62
CA LYS A 11 24.61 -22.86 6.28
C LYS A 11 24.58 -21.40 6.71
N GLU A 12 25.19 -21.09 7.85
CA GLU A 12 25.40 -19.71 8.29
C GLU A 12 26.19 -18.93 7.22
N ILE A 13 25.78 -17.68 6.99
CA ILE A 13 26.42 -16.78 6.03
C ILE A 13 27.62 -16.14 6.72
N VAL A 14 28.83 -16.61 6.42
CA VAL A 14 30.07 -16.07 7.01
C VAL A 14 30.71 -15.04 6.09
N GLY A 15 30.55 -15.20 4.78
CA GLY A 15 31.15 -14.33 3.77
C GLY A 15 30.17 -13.78 2.73
N ILE A 16 30.64 -12.78 2.00
CA ILE A 16 29.92 -12.13 0.90
C ILE A 16 29.57 -13.12 -0.21
N GLN A 17 30.43 -14.11 -0.46
CA GLN A 17 30.18 -15.12 -1.47
C GLN A 17 29.03 -16.06 -1.07
N ASP A 18 28.89 -16.36 0.22
CA ASP A 18 27.77 -17.15 0.72
C ASP A 18 26.46 -16.38 0.56
N ALA A 19 26.48 -15.08 0.89
CA ALA A 19 25.33 -14.18 0.70
C ALA A 19 24.92 -14.10 -0.78
N ARG A 20 25.87 -13.90 -1.69
CA ARG A 20 25.62 -13.85 -3.15
C ARG A 20 25.07 -15.18 -3.69
N THR A 21 25.55 -16.30 -3.17
CA THR A 21 25.07 -17.64 -3.56
C THR A 21 23.62 -17.83 -3.13
N LEU A 22 23.30 -17.50 -1.88
CA LEU A 22 21.94 -17.56 -1.36
C LEU A 22 21.02 -16.60 -2.11
N PHE A 23 21.46 -15.36 -2.33
CA PHE A 23 20.73 -14.36 -3.11
C PHE A 23 20.39 -14.89 -4.50
N SER A 24 21.37 -15.44 -5.22
CA SER A 24 21.17 -16.01 -6.57
C SER A 24 20.14 -17.15 -6.55
N HIS A 25 20.21 -18.01 -5.55
CA HIS A 25 19.26 -19.11 -5.36
C HIS A 25 17.84 -18.57 -5.12
N THR A 26 17.65 -17.72 -4.13
CA THR A 26 16.34 -17.13 -3.78
C THR A 26 15.77 -16.30 -4.93
N HIS A 27 16.60 -15.49 -5.58
CA HIS A 27 16.21 -14.67 -6.73
C HIS A 27 15.74 -15.54 -7.91
N THR A 28 16.35 -16.71 -8.12
CA THR A 28 15.89 -17.66 -9.15
C THR A 28 14.49 -18.19 -8.83
N TRP A 29 14.21 -18.49 -7.57
CA TRP A 29 12.88 -18.92 -7.13
C TRP A 29 11.83 -17.81 -7.22
N LEU A 30 12.16 -16.58 -6.79
CA LEU A 30 11.27 -15.43 -6.95
C LEU A 30 10.96 -15.15 -8.42
N LYS A 31 11.95 -15.28 -9.31
CA LYS A 31 11.73 -15.19 -10.77
C LYS A 31 10.75 -16.24 -11.28
N ARG A 32 10.88 -17.49 -10.82
CA ARG A 32 9.95 -18.58 -11.18
C ARG A 32 8.55 -18.33 -10.61
N ALA A 33 8.46 -17.91 -9.36
CA ALA A 33 7.19 -17.57 -8.72
C ALA A 33 6.46 -16.44 -9.50
N ARG A 34 7.20 -15.42 -9.93
CA ARG A 34 6.65 -14.30 -10.72
C ARG A 34 6.11 -14.72 -12.10
N LEU A 35 6.62 -15.80 -12.68
CA LEU A 35 6.09 -16.36 -13.94
C LEU A 35 4.74 -17.09 -13.70
N TYR A 36 4.54 -17.65 -12.52
CA TYR A 36 3.33 -18.38 -12.17
C TYR A 36 2.23 -17.45 -11.62
N TYR A 37 2.57 -16.62 -10.64
CA TYR A 37 1.65 -15.67 -10.02
C TYR A 37 1.56 -14.41 -10.87
N THR A 38 0.79 -14.44 -11.95
CA THR A 38 0.65 -13.27 -12.83
C THR A 38 -0.15 -12.16 -12.16
N LEU A 39 0.10 -10.92 -12.55
CA LEU A 39 -0.70 -9.78 -12.08
C LEU A 39 -2.20 -9.89 -12.43
N ARG A 40 -2.54 -10.66 -13.46
CA ARG A 40 -3.92 -10.90 -13.91
C ARG A 40 -4.65 -11.83 -12.95
N ASP A 41 -4.06 -12.96 -12.64
CA ASP A 41 -4.75 -14.03 -11.93
C ASP A 41 -4.57 -13.89 -10.41
N PHE A 42 -3.37 -13.46 -9.98
CA PHE A 42 -2.95 -13.41 -8.58
C PHE A 42 -2.29 -12.06 -8.25
N PRO A 43 -3.05 -10.94 -8.26
CA PRO A 43 -2.47 -9.61 -8.14
C PRO A 43 -1.74 -9.38 -6.81
N ILE A 44 -2.33 -9.85 -5.70
CA ILE A 44 -1.75 -9.68 -4.36
C ILE A 44 -0.48 -10.52 -4.22
N GLN A 45 -0.47 -11.75 -4.71
CA GLN A 45 0.72 -12.61 -4.68
C GLN A 45 1.84 -12.03 -5.55
N TYR A 46 1.50 -11.48 -6.72
CA TYR A 46 2.47 -10.79 -7.57
C TYR A 46 3.11 -9.59 -6.86
N VAL A 47 2.30 -8.78 -6.16
CA VAL A 47 2.81 -7.67 -5.33
C VAL A 47 3.75 -8.20 -4.25
N ASN A 48 3.31 -9.19 -3.48
CA ASN A 48 4.10 -9.78 -2.40
C ASN A 48 5.45 -10.31 -2.89
N ILE A 49 5.50 -10.98 -4.05
CA ILE A 49 6.76 -11.47 -4.65
C ILE A 49 7.73 -10.32 -4.95
N ILE A 50 7.22 -9.16 -5.37
CA ILE A 50 8.07 -8.00 -5.65
C ILE A 50 8.51 -7.31 -4.35
N LEU A 51 7.67 -7.29 -3.32
CA LEU A 51 8.05 -6.81 -1.99
C LEU A 51 9.10 -7.73 -1.34
N GLU A 52 8.96 -9.05 -1.47
CA GLU A 52 9.98 -10.02 -1.06
C GLU A 52 11.29 -9.84 -1.85
N LEU A 53 11.19 -9.53 -3.15
CA LEU A 53 12.36 -9.18 -3.96
C LEU A 53 13.03 -7.88 -3.49
N SER A 54 12.24 -6.89 -3.07
CA SER A 54 12.73 -5.64 -2.48
C SER A 54 13.53 -5.93 -1.21
N GLU A 55 12.97 -6.74 -0.31
CA GLU A 55 13.63 -7.15 0.91
C GLU A 55 14.92 -7.95 0.65
N LEU A 56 14.89 -8.83 -0.36
CA LEU A 56 16.07 -9.59 -0.77
C LEU A 56 17.21 -8.66 -1.25
N TYR A 57 16.90 -7.59 -1.97
CA TYR A 57 17.90 -6.58 -2.34
C TYR A 57 18.43 -5.80 -1.13
N ARG A 58 17.58 -5.48 -0.16
CA ARG A 58 18.00 -4.83 1.10
C ARG A 58 19.02 -5.68 1.86
N VAL A 59 18.75 -6.98 1.99
CA VAL A 59 19.67 -7.90 2.67
C VAL A 59 20.96 -8.07 1.86
N GLN A 60 20.89 -8.12 0.52
CA GLN A 60 22.09 -8.24 -0.30
C GLN A 60 22.97 -6.99 -0.21
N SER A 61 22.38 -5.78 -0.20
CA SER A 61 23.16 -4.54 -0.12
C SER A 61 23.95 -4.47 1.19
N PHE A 62 23.43 -5.00 2.29
CA PHE A 62 24.13 -5.06 3.58
C PHE A 62 25.47 -5.82 3.50
N TYR A 63 25.54 -6.90 2.70
CA TYR A 63 26.76 -7.71 2.58
C TYR A 63 27.78 -7.15 1.57
N GLU A 64 27.42 -6.16 0.75
CA GLU A 64 28.37 -5.58 -0.20
C GLU A 64 29.40 -4.70 0.53
N LYS A 65 30.67 -4.75 0.10
CA LYS A 65 31.76 -4.00 0.75
C LYS A 65 31.84 -2.56 0.31
N ASP A 66 31.73 -2.34 -0.99
CA ASP A 66 31.91 -1.05 -1.61
C ASP A 66 30.59 -0.27 -1.71
N ILE A 67 30.66 1.03 -1.43
CA ILE A 67 29.50 1.92 -1.44
C ILE A 67 28.84 1.94 -2.84
N ASP A 68 29.63 1.82 -3.90
CA ASP A 68 29.12 1.84 -5.27
C ASP A 68 28.29 0.58 -5.60
N SER A 69 28.70 -0.61 -5.15
CA SER A 69 27.90 -1.84 -5.26
C SER A 69 26.67 -1.77 -4.37
N GLN A 70 26.78 -1.28 -3.13
CA GLN A 70 25.61 -1.04 -2.27
C GLN A 70 24.59 -0.16 -2.98
N TYR A 71 25.04 0.96 -3.55
CA TYR A 71 24.19 1.89 -4.30
C TYR A 71 23.59 1.24 -5.54
N GLY A 72 24.37 0.47 -6.29
CA GLY A 72 23.89 -0.25 -7.47
C GLY A 72 22.78 -1.26 -7.14
N ILE A 73 22.83 -1.89 -5.97
CA ILE A 73 21.79 -2.81 -5.50
C ILE A 73 20.54 -2.06 -5.04
N GLN A 74 20.71 -0.97 -4.26
CA GLN A 74 19.58 -0.14 -3.84
C GLN A 74 18.85 0.49 -5.03
N ARG A 75 19.59 0.88 -6.08
CA ARG A 75 18.99 1.34 -7.33
C ARG A 75 18.11 0.28 -7.99
N LYS A 76 18.55 -0.99 -8.03
CA LYS A 76 17.73 -2.09 -8.56
C LYS A 76 16.47 -2.33 -7.71
N ARG A 77 16.59 -2.18 -6.38
CA ARG A 77 15.45 -2.23 -5.45
C ARG A 77 14.44 -1.14 -5.78
N TYR A 78 14.91 0.10 -5.93
CA TYR A 78 14.07 1.25 -6.34
C TYR A 78 13.38 1.00 -7.69
N GLU A 79 14.13 0.60 -8.72
CA GLU A 79 13.59 0.35 -10.07
C GLU A 79 12.49 -0.73 -10.07
N ALA A 80 12.64 -1.78 -9.25
CA ALA A 80 11.64 -2.83 -9.12
C ALA A 80 10.33 -2.32 -8.48
N LEU A 81 10.44 -1.51 -7.42
CA LEU A 81 9.29 -0.92 -6.71
C LEU A 81 8.58 0.15 -7.56
N GLU A 82 9.34 1.00 -8.24
CA GLU A 82 8.80 2.02 -9.14
C GLU A 82 8.05 1.37 -10.32
N THR A 83 8.65 0.34 -10.93
CA THR A 83 8.00 -0.43 -12.00
C THR A 83 6.69 -1.05 -11.53
N LEU A 84 6.67 -1.65 -10.32
CA LEU A 84 5.44 -2.19 -9.74
C LEU A 84 4.39 -1.09 -9.54
N SER A 85 4.77 0.04 -8.94
CA SER A 85 3.88 1.18 -8.70
C SER A 85 3.22 1.65 -10.00
N ASN A 86 4.01 1.83 -11.05
CA ASN A 86 3.53 2.31 -12.35
C ASN A 86 2.58 1.30 -13.02
N ILE A 87 2.97 0.02 -13.07
CA ILE A 87 2.12 -1.02 -13.67
C ILE A 87 0.78 -1.14 -12.92
N LEU A 88 0.80 -1.07 -11.58
CA LEU A 88 -0.43 -1.17 -10.80
C LEU A 88 -1.37 0.03 -11.02
N LYS A 89 -0.84 1.25 -11.10
CA LYS A 89 -1.64 2.46 -11.38
C LYS A 89 -2.39 2.34 -12.71
N GLU A 90 -1.72 1.81 -13.74
CA GLU A 90 -2.28 1.71 -15.09
C GLU A 90 -3.20 0.50 -15.26
N VAL A 91 -2.77 -0.67 -14.79
CA VAL A 91 -3.44 -1.94 -15.09
C VAL A 91 -4.49 -2.30 -14.03
N ARG A 92 -4.25 -1.97 -12.75
CA ARG A 92 -5.13 -2.35 -11.62
C ARG A 92 -5.21 -1.27 -10.54
N PRO A 93 -5.90 -0.15 -10.78
CA PRO A 93 -5.97 0.97 -9.84
C PRO A 93 -6.58 0.61 -8.48
N ASN A 94 -7.54 -0.32 -8.44
CA ASN A 94 -8.11 -0.80 -7.17
C ASN A 94 -7.09 -1.60 -6.35
N CYS A 95 -6.25 -2.42 -7.01
CA CYS A 95 -5.17 -3.13 -6.35
C CYS A 95 -4.11 -2.13 -5.87
N TYR A 96 -3.75 -1.16 -6.71
CA TYR A 96 -2.84 -0.08 -6.34
C TYR A 96 -3.31 0.64 -5.07
N ALA A 97 -4.58 1.06 -5.01
CA ALA A 97 -5.14 1.75 -3.85
C ALA A 97 -5.01 0.95 -2.54
N ALA A 98 -5.06 -0.38 -2.61
CA ALA A 98 -4.93 -1.24 -1.42
C ALA A 98 -3.48 -1.37 -0.93
N VAL A 99 -2.48 -1.28 -1.81
CA VAL A 99 -1.06 -1.55 -1.48
C VAL A 99 -0.14 -0.33 -1.66
N ASN A 100 -0.67 0.81 -2.09
CA ASN A 100 0.14 1.98 -2.45
C ASN A 100 0.98 2.52 -1.28
N LEU A 101 0.42 2.54 -0.06
CA LEU A 101 1.11 3.03 1.13
C LEU A 101 2.31 2.16 1.46
N GLU A 102 2.17 0.84 1.28
CA GLU A 102 3.27 -0.09 1.47
C GLU A 102 4.37 0.12 0.43
N ILE A 103 4.01 0.24 -0.85
CA ILE A 103 4.98 0.52 -1.92
C ILE A 103 5.69 1.86 -1.69
N ILE A 104 4.95 2.90 -1.30
CA ILE A 104 5.53 4.22 -1.01
C ILE A 104 6.47 4.16 0.18
N ARG A 105 6.08 3.48 1.27
CA ARG A 105 6.94 3.29 2.44
C ARG A 105 8.26 2.62 2.04
N GLU A 106 8.20 1.53 1.30
CA GLU A 106 9.38 0.82 0.80
C GLU A 106 10.27 1.71 -0.08
N ILE A 107 9.69 2.50 -0.99
CA ILE A 107 10.44 3.43 -1.83
C ILE A 107 11.15 4.49 -0.97
N LEU A 108 10.48 5.04 0.04
CA LEU A 108 11.07 6.03 0.94
C LEU A 108 12.23 5.44 1.73
N GLU A 109 12.10 4.20 2.21
CA GLU A 109 13.20 3.49 2.87
C GLU A 109 14.42 3.34 1.96
N VAL A 110 14.22 2.93 0.70
CA VAL A 110 15.33 2.85 -0.28
C VAL A 110 15.99 4.20 -0.49
N GLN A 111 15.21 5.28 -0.62
CA GLN A 111 15.75 6.62 -0.81
C GLN A 111 16.54 7.10 0.40
N MET A 112 16.07 6.82 1.62
CA MET A 112 16.82 7.11 2.84
C MET A 112 18.14 6.33 2.90
N GLU A 113 18.13 5.04 2.56
CA GLU A 113 19.35 4.21 2.51
C GLU A 113 20.33 4.74 1.45
N MET A 114 19.87 5.08 0.25
CA MET A 114 20.70 5.68 -0.81
C MET A 114 21.29 7.04 -0.38
N MET A 115 20.52 7.87 0.33
CA MET A 115 21.01 9.13 0.88
C MET A 115 22.09 8.88 1.94
N GLN A 116 21.92 7.89 2.83
CA GLN A 116 22.95 7.51 3.80
C GLN A 116 24.24 7.06 3.11
N LEU A 117 24.15 6.31 2.00
CA LEU A 117 25.31 5.93 1.19
C LEU A 117 26.00 7.14 0.57
N ASN A 118 25.24 8.11 0.05
CA ASN A 118 25.78 9.35 -0.49
C ASN A 118 26.52 10.16 0.59
N LEU A 119 25.94 10.28 1.78
CA LEU A 119 26.58 10.95 2.91
C LEU A 119 27.84 10.21 3.35
N LYS A 120 27.81 8.88 3.44
CA LYS A 120 28.99 8.05 3.74
C LYS A 120 30.09 8.23 2.69
N LYS A 121 29.73 8.43 1.42
CA LYS A 121 30.68 8.68 0.33
C LYS A 121 31.34 10.07 0.42
N ILE A 122 30.62 11.08 0.92
CA ILE A 122 31.11 12.46 1.04
C ILE A 122 31.92 12.65 2.34
N TYR A 123 31.41 12.12 3.45
CA TYR A 123 31.89 12.38 4.80
C TYR A 123 32.59 11.18 5.47
N GLY A 124 32.65 10.02 4.82
CA GLY A 124 33.36 8.87 5.34
C GLY A 124 34.85 9.16 5.55
N PRO A 125 35.48 8.61 6.60
CA PRO A 125 36.91 8.75 6.82
C PRO A 125 37.64 8.23 5.58
N LYS A 126 38.31 9.14 4.89
CA LYS A 126 39.17 8.85 3.74
C LYS A 126 40.44 8.19 4.28
N GLU A 127 40.45 6.87 4.40
CA GLU A 127 41.63 6.15 4.90
C GLU A 127 42.86 6.26 4.00
N ASP A 128 42.75 6.73 2.75
CA ASP A 128 43.91 6.99 1.89
C ASP A 128 43.72 8.25 1.03
N LEU A 129 44.15 9.42 1.51
CA LEU A 129 44.38 10.58 0.64
C LEU A 129 45.73 11.23 0.96
N THR A 130 46.78 10.59 0.45
CA THR A 130 48.02 11.26 0.06
C THR A 130 47.71 12.40 -0.92
N TYR A 131 47.89 13.65 -0.46
CA TYR A 131 48.12 14.92 -1.18
C TYR A 131 47.21 15.38 -2.34
N SER A 132 46.43 14.52 -3.01
CA SER A 132 45.50 14.90 -4.08
C SER A 132 44.12 15.34 -3.56
N GLY A 133 43.83 15.03 -2.29
CA GLY A 133 42.53 15.23 -1.66
C GLY A 133 42.13 16.67 -1.37
N GLU A 134 43.10 17.58 -1.14
CA GLU A 134 42.82 18.98 -0.79
C GLU A 134 42.20 19.77 -1.95
N ALA A 135 42.73 19.60 -3.15
CA ALA A 135 42.20 20.26 -4.34
C ALA A 135 40.80 19.74 -4.71
N ASP A 136 40.53 18.45 -4.49
CA ASP A 136 39.22 17.85 -4.74
C ASP A 136 38.19 18.21 -3.67
N LEU A 137 38.62 18.31 -2.40
CA LEU A 137 37.79 18.87 -1.32
C LEU A 137 37.42 20.31 -1.59
N ARG A 138 38.39 21.12 -2.04
CA ARG A 138 38.17 22.53 -2.34
C ARG A 138 37.16 22.72 -3.47
N LYS A 139 37.31 21.98 -4.57
CA LYS A 139 36.35 21.99 -5.68
C LYS A 139 34.94 21.59 -5.23
N ARG A 140 34.82 20.56 -4.37
CA ARG A 140 33.52 20.15 -3.84
C ARG A 140 32.91 21.22 -2.94
N MET A 141 33.73 21.85 -2.09
CA MET A 141 33.28 22.93 -1.22
C MET A 141 32.83 24.16 -2.04
N ASP A 142 33.53 24.47 -3.13
CA ASP A 142 33.16 25.54 -4.06
C ASP A 142 31.83 25.21 -4.78
N THR A 143 31.62 23.95 -5.20
CA THR A 143 30.32 23.54 -5.80
C THR A 143 29.17 23.57 -4.80
N VAL A 144 29.40 23.23 -3.53
CA VAL A 144 28.37 23.31 -2.49
C VAL A 144 28.02 24.77 -2.19
N ALA A 145 29.02 25.67 -2.16
CA ALA A 145 28.78 27.10 -2.02
C ALA A 145 27.99 27.67 -3.21
N ASP A 146 28.29 27.24 -4.44
CA ASP A 146 27.54 27.65 -5.63
C ASP A 146 26.07 27.17 -5.58
N ILE A 147 25.83 25.93 -5.16
CA ILE A 147 24.48 25.40 -4.95
C ILE A 147 23.75 26.20 -3.87
N HIS A 148 24.41 26.52 -2.75
CA HIS A 148 23.81 27.31 -1.67
C HIS A 148 23.41 28.71 -2.16
N ASN A 149 24.29 29.40 -2.87
CA ASN A 149 24.00 30.70 -3.46
C ASN A 149 22.83 30.64 -4.46
N ARG A 150 22.73 29.54 -5.22
CA ARG A 150 21.65 29.32 -6.18
C ARG A 150 20.31 29.04 -5.48
N ILE A 151 20.34 28.32 -4.36
CA ILE A 151 19.16 28.11 -3.50
C ILE A 151 18.73 29.44 -2.86
N GLU A 152 19.66 30.23 -2.34
CA GLU A 152 19.37 31.57 -1.81
C GLU A 152 18.77 32.48 -2.88
N SER A 153 19.31 32.47 -4.10
CA SER A 153 18.75 33.21 -5.23
C SER A 153 17.30 32.79 -5.54
N LEU A 154 17.01 31.49 -5.53
CA LEU A 154 15.65 30.97 -5.72
C LEU A 154 14.72 31.34 -4.56
N CYS A 155 15.23 31.42 -3.32
CA CYS A 155 14.48 31.89 -2.16
C CYS A 155 14.21 33.41 -2.19
N VAL A 156 15.09 34.21 -2.79
CA VAL A 156 14.88 35.65 -2.95
C VAL A 156 13.90 35.94 -4.10
N GLU A 157 13.94 35.17 -5.19
CA GLU A 157 12.97 35.30 -6.29
C GLU A 157 11.56 34.83 -5.92
N THR A 158 11.41 33.95 -4.93
CA THR A 158 10.08 33.55 -4.40
C THR A 158 9.50 34.56 -3.42
N GLY A 159 10.29 35.53 -2.92
CA GLY A 159 9.81 36.61 -2.06
C GLY A 159 9.04 37.73 -2.78
N SER A 160 9.08 37.78 -4.12
CA SER A 160 8.43 38.82 -4.93
C SER A 160 7.16 38.37 -5.66
N SER A 161 6.75 37.09 -5.56
CA SER A 161 5.54 36.55 -6.22
C SER A 161 4.42 36.10 -5.27
N GLN A 162 4.53 36.41 -3.97
CA GLN A 162 3.56 35.97 -2.96
C GLN A 162 2.12 36.48 -3.21
N ALA A 163 1.96 37.68 -3.78
CA ALA A 163 0.63 38.24 -4.06
C ALA A 163 -0.12 37.57 -5.23
N GLU A 164 0.59 36.99 -6.21
CA GLU A 164 -0.03 36.32 -7.37
C GLU A 164 -0.26 34.82 -7.12
N GLN A 165 0.60 34.17 -6.33
CA GLN A 165 0.40 32.77 -5.92
C GLN A 165 -0.73 32.60 -4.91
N ASP A 166 -0.92 33.55 -3.98
CA ASP A 166 -2.04 33.51 -3.02
C ASP A 166 -3.40 33.64 -3.74
N ALA A 167 -3.47 34.41 -4.83
CA ALA A 167 -4.68 34.56 -5.65
C ALA A 167 -5.01 33.31 -6.48
N GLN A 168 -3.99 32.62 -7.01
CA GLN A 168 -4.19 31.37 -7.75
C GLN A 168 -4.50 30.19 -6.84
N ASN A 169 -3.90 30.13 -5.64
CA ASN A 169 -4.19 29.11 -4.64
C ASN A 169 -5.60 29.27 -4.08
N THR A 170 -6.08 30.49 -3.85
CA THR A 170 -7.49 30.72 -3.46
C THR A 170 -8.48 30.35 -4.56
N GLU A 171 -8.17 30.59 -5.83
CA GLU A 171 -9.04 30.16 -6.94
C GLU A 171 -9.10 28.62 -7.07
N PHE A 172 -7.96 27.95 -6.86
CA PHE A 172 -7.91 26.48 -6.85
C PHE A 172 -8.67 25.89 -5.67
N ASP A 173 -8.47 26.42 -4.46
CA ASP A 173 -9.15 25.98 -3.24
C ASP A 173 -10.67 26.21 -3.34
N GLU A 174 -11.12 27.32 -3.93
CA GLU A 174 -12.55 27.55 -4.19
C GLU A 174 -13.14 26.54 -5.18
N LYS A 175 -12.42 26.24 -6.28
CA LYS A 175 -12.87 25.24 -7.26
C LYS A 175 -12.91 23.85 -6.65
N PHE A 176 -11.91 23.49 -5.86
CA PHE A 176 -11.86 22.23 -5.14
C PHE A 176 -13.02 22.10 -4.15
N TYR A 177 -13.27 23.12 -3.35
CA TYR A 177 -14.38 23.12 -2.39
C TYR A 177 -15.75 23.02 -3.07
N ARG A 178 -15.95 23.69 -4.21
CA ARG A 178 -17.17 23.54 -5.02
C ARG A 178 -17.32 22.13 -5.58
N TYR A 179 -16.24 21.51 -6.04
CA TYR A 179 -16.27 20.15 -6.57
C TYR A 179 -16.64 19.14 -5.48
N VAL A 180 -16.01 19.22 -4.31
CA VAL A 180 -16.32 18.37 -3.15
C VAL A 180 -17.78 18.54 -2.72
N LYS A 181 -18.25 19.78 -2.58
CA LYS A 181 -19.65 20.05 -2.20
C LYS A 181 -20.67 19.54 -3.23
N LYS A 182 -20.33 19.59 -4.52
CA LYS A 182 -21.15 19.02 -5.60
C LYS A 182 -21.17 17.48 -5.55
N ALA A 183 -20.04 16.85 -5.26
CA ALA A 183 -19.95 15.41 -5.09
C ALA A 183 -20.75 14.92 -3.87
N GLU A 184 -20.66 15.62 -2.74
CA GLU A 184 -21.46 15.33 -1.55
C GLU A 184 -22.97 15.49 -1.79
N ALA A 185 -23.38 16.50 -2.57
CA ALA A 185 -24.78 16.70 -2.93
C ALA A 185 -25.31 15.54 -3.80
N MET A 186 -24.54 15.12 -4.80
CA MET A 186 -24.90 13.97 -5.65
C MET A 186 -24.98 12.67 -4.86
N GLU A 187 -24.08 12.47 -3.89
CA GLU A 187 -24.11 11.27 -3.04
C GLU A 187 -25.31 11.29 -2.08
N ARG A 188 -25.66 12.46 -1.52
CA ARG A 188 -26.88 12.62 -0.71
C ARG A 188 -28.14 12.36 -1.52
N GLU A 189 -28.18 12.80 -2.77
CA GLU A 189 -29.30 12.55 -3.69
C GLU A 189 -29.43 11.05 -4.01
N ARG A 190 -28.30 10.37 -4.31
CA ARG A 190 -28.25 8.91 -4.47
C ARG A 190 -28.74 8.15 -3.24
N ILE A 191 -28.32 8.57 -2.05
CA ILE A 191 -28.77 7.96 -0.79
C ILE A 191 -30.28 8.19 -0.60
N CYS A 192 -30.79 9.37 -0.96
CA CYS A 192 -32.21 9.68 -0.88
C CYS A 192 -33.05 8.84 -1.86
N GLU A 193 -32.60 8.70 -3.11
CA GLU A 193 -33.24 7.84 -4.12
C GLU A 193 -33.26 6.37 -3.69
N GLN A 194 -32.14 5.85 -3.16
CA GLN A 194 -32.07 4.48 -2.63
C GLN A 194 -32.98 4.27 -1.41
N VAL A 195 -33.20 5.30 -0.58
CA VAL A 195 -34.12 5.25 0.55
C VAL A 195 -35.58 5.29 0.08
N LEU A 196 -35.89 6.06 -0.97
CA LEU A 196 -37.21 6.10 -1.58
C LEU A 196 -37.56 4.78 -2.28
N GLU A 197 -36.63 4.19 -3.05
CA GLU A 197 -36.83 2.86 -3.66
C GLU A 197 -37.05 1.75 -2.61
N LYS A 198 -36.30 1.78 -1.50
CA LYS A 198 -36.49 0.84 -0.39
C LYS A 198 -37.83 1.03 0.33
N ASN A 199 -38.36 2.25 0.39
CA ASN A 199 -39.66 2.54 0.99
C ASN A 199 -40.82 2.17 0.06
N ASP A 200 -40.68 2.32 -1.26
CA ASP A 200 -41.67 1.88 -2.24
C ASP A 200 -41.78 0.36 -2.33
N VAL A 201 -40.66 -0.37 -2.20
CA VAL A 201 -40.68 -1.84 -2.08
C VAL A 201 -41.42 -2.29 -0.80
N LYS A 202 -41.28 -1.54 0.30
CA LYS A 202 -41.98 -1.83 1.57
C LYS A 202 -43.48 -1.53 1.51
N LEU A 203 -43.89 -0.50 0.77
CA LEU A 203 -45.30 -0.17 0.52
C LEU A 203 -45.96 -1.17 -0.45
N ARG A 204 -45.22 -1.70 -1.43
CA ARG A 204 -45.74 -2.69 -2.38
C ARG A 204 -45.94 -4.09 -1.77
N THR A 205 -45.26 -4.42 -0.67
CA THR A 205 -45.54 -5.64 0.12
C THR A 205 -46.71 -5.50 1.11
N LYS A 206 -47.33 -4.33 1.25
CA LYS A 206 -48.49 -4.11 2.13
C LYS A 206 -49.82 -3.88 1.40
N SER A 207 -49.89 -4.06 0.09
CA SER A 207 -51.16 -4.09 -0.66
C SER A 207 -51.59 -5.53 -0.98
N LYS A 208 -52.02 -6.29 0.04
CA LYS A 208 -53.06 -7.30 -0.17
C LYS A 208 -54.41 -6.59 -0.05
N THR A 209 -55.17 -6.63 -1.13
CA THR A 209 -56.47 -5.98 -1.30
C THR A 209 -57.53 -6.54 -0.34
N PRO A 210 -58.43 -5.69 0.20
CA PRO A 210 -59.58 -6.10 0.97
C PRO A 210 -60.72 -6.49 0.02
N LYS A 211 -60.94 -7.79 -0.20
CA LYS A 211 -62.22 -8.40 -0.63
C LYS A 211 -62.06 -9.92 -0.75
N GLN A 212 -62.16 -10.59 0.39
CA GLN A 212 -62.73 -11.92 0.54
C GLN A 212 -63.15 -12.06 2.02
N MET A 213 -64.13 -11.23 2.39
CA MET A 213 -65.08 -11.55 3.45
C MET A 213 -66.41 -11.80 2.76
N GLU A 214 -67.14 -12.80 3.25
CA GLU A 214 -68.40 -13.37 2.75
C GLU A 214 -68.27 -14.56 1.77
N LEU A 215 -67.73 -15.66 2.27
CA LEU A 215 -68.51 -16.89 2.43
C LEU A 215 -67.81 -17.78 3.46
N GLU A 216 -68.47 -17.93 4.61
CA GLU A 216 -68.33 -18.96 5.68
C GLU A 216 -68.51 -18.32 7.06
N LYS A 217 -69.77 -17.91 7.32
CA LYS A 217 -70.36 -18.12 8.63
C LYS A 217 -70.82 -19.57 8.68
N LYS A 218 -70.29 -20.32 9.65
CA LYS A 218 -70.70 -21.62 10.23
C LYS A 218 -69.38 -22.31 10.61
N ASP A 219 -69.03 -22.59 11.87
CA ASP A 219 -69.83 -22.93 13.03
C ASP A 219 -69.04 -22.69 14.33
N CYS A 220 -69.80 -22.46 15.41
CA CYS A 220 -69.52 -22.80 16.81
C CYS A 220 -68.25 -22.21 17.47
N GLU A 221 -68.37 -21.22 18.36
CA GLU A 221 -68.73 -21.42 19.79
C GLU A 221 -68.12 -22.70 20.38
N GLU A 222 -67.06 -22.58 21.18
CA GLU A 222 -67.13 -22.81 22.62
C GLU A 222 -65.76 -22.76 23.30
N LYS A 223 -65.74 -22.01 24.43
CA LYS A 223 -64.99 -22.25 25.67
C LYS A 223 -63.51 -21.85 25.73
N GLU A 224 -63.32 -20.64 26.23
CA GLU A 224 -62.40 -20.39 27.35
C GLU A 224 -62.72 -21.35 28.51
N ASP A 225 -61.72 -22.06 29.04
CA ASP A 225 -61.35 -21.98 30.46
C ASP A 225 -60.28 -23.03 30.84
N ARG A 226 -59.43 -22.62 31.79
CA ARG A 226 -58.59 -23.38 32.75
C ARG A 226 -57.09 -23.53 32.46
N ASN A 227 -56.33 -22.71 33.19
CA ASN A 227 -55.35 -23.08 34.22
C ASN A 227 -54.64 -24.44 34.12
N GLY A 228 -53.31 -24.42 34.30
CA GLY A 228 -52.57 -25.60 34.79
C GLY A 228 -51.07 -25.46 34.69
N GLU A 229 -50.43 -25.39 35.85
CA GLU A 229 -48.99 -25.35 36.14
C GLU A 229 -48.20 -26.54 35.54
N GLY A 230 -46.89 -26.39 35.40
CA GLY A 230 -46.01 -27.51 35.06
C GLY A 230 -44.53 -27.12 34.93
N GLU A 231 -43.79 -27.34 36.01
CA GLU A 231 -42.34 -27.19 36.20
C GLU A 231 -41.49 -27.99 35.19
N GLY A 232 -40.23 -27.57 34.97
CA GLY A 232 -39.23 -28.43 34.32
C GLY A 232 -37.95 -27.75 33.79
N GLN A 233 -37.05 -27.36 34.68
CA GLN A 233 -35.58 -27.36 34.45
C GLN A 233 -35.04 -28.78 34.73
N PRO A 234 -33.74 -29.16 34.51
CA PRO A 234 -32.61 -28.63 33.72
C PRO A 234 -31.94 -29.82 32.92
N PRO A 235 -30.59 -30.02 32.73
CA PRO A 235 -29.40 -29.15 32.71
C PRO A 235 -28.40 -29.36 31.52
N ILE A 236 -27.52 -28.35 31.39
CA ILE A 236 -26.05 -28.32 31.16
C ILE A 236 -25.33 -29.68 30.92
N THR A 237 -24.43 -29.73 29.90
CA THR A 237 -23.00 -30.12 30.02
C THR A 237 -22.22 -30.00 28.70
N SER A 238 -21.12 -29.25 28.73
CA SER A 238 -19.95 -29.42 27.85
C SER A 238 -19.00 -30.49 28.44
N PRO A 239 -18.13 -31.10 27.63
CA PRO A 239 -16.67 -31.05 27.90
C PRO A 239 -15.83 -30.97 26.59
N ILE A 240 -14.82 -30.11 26.46
CA ILE A 240 -13.40 -30.30 26.83
C ILE A 240 -12.85 -31.71 26.56
N MET A 241 -12.09 -31.84 25.45
CA MET A 241 -10.72 -32.34 25.41
C MET A 241 -9.92 -31.52 24.40
#